data_AF-A0A286UK90-F1
#
_entry.id   AF-A0A286UK90-F1
#
_cell.length_a   1.000
_cell.length_b   1.000
_cell.length_c   1.000
_cell.angle_alpha   90.00
_cell.angle_beta   90.00
_cell.angle_gamma   90.00
#
_symmetry.space_group_name_H-M   'P 1'
#
loop_
_entity.id
_entity.type
_entity.pdbx_description
1 polymer ?
#
loop_
_entity_poly.entity_id
_entity_poly.type
_entity_poly.pdbx_seq_one_letter_code
_entity_poly.pdbx_strand_id
1 'polypeptide(L)'
;MLMKELIHERIERTLIRQASSETYGQHNKRDYVLKQSYPLNGGVHGADIIFRARKALNNVDDDMSKSRSGSKKYSDSLPLVYRDFEIDNRNKILRGFCEANNYGGRVLRFIISERLEPITSLTDLEEFKTAFRDIFHVIHYLAISKDGIIHRDINISNLMYRRLEDDSVQGVLNDWDVASTSHTESDSEHTNMHTGTMPFMSIDLHEDPPPVHMERFEYESLFYVLYWICLSYSDGKLLPEEKRHSAFKRWPRWNSNDHDDVSEAKIGLKANETIFENVNEFPAMYRPLIRPWLRLLRHTLRRGYNARHDARFAGKLAEFDNDTLGRYVSYESIHKILES
;
A
#
# COMPACT_ATOMS: atom_id res chain seq x y z
N MET A 1 -37.27 -7.71 12.73
CA MET A 1 -36.97 -6.36 13.22
C MET A 1 -36.46 -6.39 14.65
N LEU A 2 -37.20 -6.99 15.61
CA LEU A 2 -36.78 -7.14 17.03
C LEU A 2 -35.40 -7.80 17.26
N MET A 3 -34.97 -8.71 16.38
CA MET A 3 -33.77 -9.53 16.63
C MET A 3 -32.44 -8.82 16.24
N LYS A 4 -32.49 -7.80 15.37
CA LYS A 4 -31.33 -6.94 15.07
C LYS A 4 -31.04 -5.99 16.23
N GLU A 5 -32.08 -5.48 16.88
CA GLU A 5 -31.97 -4.64 18.06
C GLU A 5 -31.37 -5.43 19.23
N LEU A 6 -31.82 -6.66 19.48
CA LEU A 6 -31.27 -7.54 20.51
C LEU A 6 -29.78 -7.88 20.33
N ILE A 7 -29.28 -7.97 19.08
CA ILE A 7 -27.86 -8.24 18.79
C ILE A 7 -27.02 -6.96 18.92
N HIS A 8 -27.52 -5.83 18.41
CA HIS A 8 -26.86 -4.53 18.58
C HIS A 8 -26.73 -4.18 20.07
N GLU A 9 -27.80 -4.40 20.82
CA GLU A 9 -27.87 -4.14 22.26
C GLU A 9 -26.97 -5.11 23.06
N ARG A 10 -26.80 -6.37 22.61
CA ARG A 10 -25.89 -7.33 23.25
C ARG A 10 -24.42 -7.07 22.94
N ILE A 11 -24.11 -6.58 21.74
CA ILE A 11 -22.76 -6.16 21.35
C ILE A 11 -22.38 -4.87 22.08
N GLU A 12 -23.26 -3.86 22.09
CA GLU A 12 -23.07 -2.63 22.88
C GLU A 12 -22.90 -2.94 24.36
N ARG A 13 -23.76 -3.77 24.96
CA ARG A 13 -23.64 -4.13 26.38
C ARG A 13 -22.35 -4.90 26.68
N THR A 14 -21.82 -5.69 25.76
CA THR A 14 -20.55 -6.42 25.97
C THR A 14 -19.34 -5.49 25.83
N LEU A 15 -19.36 -4.57 24.84
CA LEU A 15 -18.34 -3.52 24.67
C LEU A 15 -18.34 -2.54 25.85
N ILE A 16 -19.51 -2.08 26.29
CA ILE A 16 -19.66 -1.16 27.43
C ILE A 16 -19.25 -1.85 28.74
N ARG A 17 -19.53 -3.14 28.93
CA ARG A 17 -19.22 -3.86 30.18
C ARG A 17 -17.75 -4.26 30.30
N GLN A 18 -17.03 -4.43 29.19
CA GLN A 18 -15.57 -4.58 29.19
C GLN A 18 -14.83 -3.24 29.23
N ALA A 19 -15.43 -2.16 28.73
CA ALA A 19 -14.88 -0.80 28.85
C ALA A 19 -15.14 -0.14 30.22
N SER A 20 -16.14 -0.61 30.99
CA SER A 20 -16.53 -0.02 32.28
C SER A 20 -15.91 -0.70 33.52
N SER A 21 -15.09 -1.74 33.35
CA SER A 21 -14.34 -2.32 34.49
C SER A 21 -12.99 -1.64 34.74
N GLU A 22 -12.60 -0.66 33.93
CA GLU A 22 -11.41 0.16 34.16
C GLU A 22 -11.81 1.63 34.13
N THR A 23 -11.84 2.25 35.30
CA THR A 23 -12.04 3.69 35.47
C THR A 23 -10.88 4.44 34.82
N TYR A 24 -11.03 4.82 33.55
CA TYR A 24 -10.18 5.80 32.90
C TYR A 24 -10.94 7.12 32.77
N GLY A 25 -10.36 8.16 33.36
CA GLY A 25 -10.90 9.51 33.41
C GLY A 25 -11.11 10.13 32.04
N GLN A 26 -11.96 11.16 32.01
CA GLN A 26 -12.22 12.05 30.88
C GLN A 26 -10.90 12.54 30.27
N HIS A 27 -10.46 11.97 29.15
CA HIS A 27 -9.73 12.63 28.04
C HIS A 27 -9.54 11.61 26.90
N ASN A 28 -9.82 12.05 25.65
CA ASN A 28 -9.74 11.34 24.37
C ASN A 28 -10.89 10.38 24.00
N LYS A 29 -11.86 10.91 23.25
CA LYS A 29 -12.70 10.13 22.34
C LYS A 29 -11.78 9.55 21.25
N ARG A 30 -11.27 8.32 21.44
CA ARG A 30 -10.52 7.63 20.38
C ARG A 30 -11.51 7.03 19.40
N ASP A 31 -11.46 7.46 18.14
CA ASP A 31 -12.24 6.84 17.07
C ASP A 31 -11.55 5.53 16.64
N TYR A 32 -12.33 4.46 16.57
CA TYR A 32 -11.86 3.12 16.20
C TYR A 32 -12.39 2.73 14.82
N VAL A 33 -11.58 1.99 14.06
CA VAL A 33 -11.98 1.40 12.78
C VAL A 33 -12.07 -0.11 12.94
N LEU A 34 -13.22 -0.69 12.58
CA LEU A 34 -13.39 -2.13 12.45
C LEU A 34 -13.23 -2.51 10.99
N LYS A 35 -12.16 -3.23 10.66
CA LYS A 35 -11.94 -3.83 9.35
C LYS A 35 -12.38 -5.28 9.37
N GLN A 36 -13.00 -5.72 8.28
CA GLN A 36 -13.42 -7.09 8.03
C GLN A 36 -12.74 -7.64 6.78
N SER A 37 -12.21 -8.86 6.83
CA SER A 37 -11.62 -9.54 5.67
C SER A 37 -12.00 -11.02 5.60
N TYR A 38 -11.87 -11.59 4.39
CA TYR A 38 -12.25 -12.97 4.07
C TYR A 38 -11.13 -13.72 3.31
N PRO A 39 -9.92 -13.89 3.89
CA PRO A 39 -8.84 -14.61 3.23
C PRO A 39 -9.08 -16.12 3.18
N LEU A 40 -8.28 -16.82 2.37
CA LEU A 40 -8.21 -18.29 2.38
C LEU A 40 -7.76 -18.80 3.75
N ASN A 41 -8.35 -19.90 4.20
CA ASN A 41 -7.96 -20.59 5.41
C ASN A 41 -6.51 -21.06 5.31
N GLY A 42 -5.75 -20.91 6.40
CA GLY A 42 -4.32 -21.22 6.44
C GLY A 42 -3.40 -20.03 6.12
N GLY A 43 -3.91 -18.94 5.52
CA GLY A 43 -3.13 -17.72 5.31
C GLY A 43 -2.80 -17.01 6.64
N VAL A 44 -1.63 -16.37 6.73
CA VAL A 44 -1.23 -15.58 7.91
C VAL A 44 -2.22 -14.44 8.16
N HIS A 45 -2.56 -14.15 9.42
CA HIS A 45 -3.48 -13.07 9.76
C HIS A 45 -2.82 -11.71 9.51
N GLY A 46 -3.52 -10.74 8.91
CA GLY A 46 -2.94 -9.41 8.62
C GLY A 46 -2.40 -8.70 9.87
N ALA A 47 -3.05 -8.90 11.03
CA ALA A 47 -2.55 -8.42 12.33
C ALA A 47 -1.20 -9.04 12.74
N ASP A 48 -0.97 -10.33 12.44
CA ASP A 48 0.32 -10.99 12.69
C ASP A 48 1.42 -10.42 11.79
N ILE A 49 1.09 -10.11 10.52
CA ILE A 49 2.03 -9.45 9.61
C ILE A 49 2.37 -8.05 10.13
N ILE A 50 1.39 -7.26 10.57
CA ILE A 50 1.62 -5.93 11.17
C ILE A 50 2.53 -6.06 12.41
N PHE A 51 2.32 -7.06 13.25
CA PHE A 51 3.17 -7.32 14.42
C PHE A 51 4.62 -7.64 14.01
N ARG A 52 4.83 -8.52 13.02
CA ARG A 52 6.17 -8.86 12.50
C ARG A 52 6.84 -7.65 11.85
N ALA A 53 6.10 -6.90 11.03
CA ALA A 53 6.58 -5.68 10.40
C ALA A 53 7.00 -4.65 11.45
N ARG A 54 6.20 -4.42 12.49
CA ARG A 54 6.56 -3.49 13.57
C ARG A 54 7.81 -3.94 14.32
N LYS A 55 7.96 -5.24 14.57
CA LYS A 55 9.18 -5.79 15.17
C LYS A 55 10.41 -5.56 14.29
N ALA A 56 10.29 -5.76 12.97
CA ALA A 56 11.37 -5.51 12.03
C ALA A 56 11.78 -4.03 12.02
N LEU A 57 10.80 -3.11 11.96
CA LEU A 57 11.05 -1.67 11.94
C LEU A 57 11.61 -1.14 13.27
N ASN A 58 11.18 -1.68 14.41
CA ASN A 58 11.77 -1.32 15.71
C ASN A 58 13.28 -1.61 15.76
N ASN A 59 13.74 -2.72 15.16
CA ASN A 59 15.18 -3.00 15.09
C ASN A 59 15.92 -1.95 14.24
N VAL A 60 15.31 -1.51 13.14
CA VAL A 60 15.85 -0.43 12.30
C VAL A 60 15.91 0.88 13.09
N ASP A 61 14.83 1.22 13.80
CA ASP A 61 14.74 2.42 14.63
C ASP A 61 15.80 2.42 15.75
N ASP A 62 16.00 1.28 16.42
CA ASP A 62 17.01 1.12 17.47
C ASP A 62 18.43 1.31 16.92
N ASP A 63 18.73 0.77 15.75
CA ASP A 63 20.03 0.95 15.10
C ASP A 63 20.27 2.40 14.64
N MET A 64 19.23 3.09 14.17
CA MET A 64 19.30 4.49 13.76
C MET A 64 19.39 5.44 14.96
N SER A 65 18.72 5.12 16.07
CA SER A 65 18.71 5.94 17.29
C SER A 65 20.10 6.06 17.95
N LYS A 66 20.96 5.06 17.77
CA LYS A 66 22.39 5.10 18.16
C LYS A 66 23.16 6.23 17.47
N SER A 67 22.65 6.71 16.33
CA SER A 67 23.27 7.74 15.49
C SER A 67 22.51 9.07 15.52
N ARG A 68 21.20 9.07 15.83
CA ARG A 68 20.31 10.26 15.80
C ARG A 68 19.21 10.16 16.86
N SER A 69 19.41 10.80 18.01
CA SER A 69 18.37 10.90 19.06
C SER A 69 17.24 11.85 18.65
N GLY A 70 15.98 11.44 18.85
CA GLY A 70 14.79 12.28 18.65
C GLY A 70 14.18 12.30 17.24
N SER A 71 14.55 11.35 16.37
CA SER A 71 13.95 11.22 15.04
C SER A 71 12.66 10.40 15.06
N LYS A 72 11.77 10.70 14.11
CA LYS A 72 10.56 9.95 13.79
C LYS A 72 10.89 8.48 13.52
N LYS A 73 10.08 7.57 14.06
CA LYS A 73 10.30 6.12 13.97
C LYS A 73 9.56 5.53 12.79
N TYR A 74 10.19 4.63 12.04
CA TYR A 74 9.53 3.93 10.94
C TYR A 74 8.47 2.95 11.45
N SER A 75 8.62 2.41 12.67
CA SER A 75 7.61 1.56 13.31
C SER A 75 6.24 2.23 13.53
N ASP A 76 6.20 3.57 13.59
CA ASP A 76 4.98 4.37 13.70
C ASP A 76 4.26 4.56 12.35
N SER A 77 4.92 4.21 11.24
CA SER A 77 4.34 4.15 9.89
C SER A 77 3.48 2.91 9.64
N LEU A 78 3.12 2.16 10.69
CA LEU A 78 2.22 1.01 10.64
C LEU A 78 0.94 1.27 11.44
N PRO A 79 -0.22 0.69 11.07
CA PRO A 79 -1.46 0.87 11.81
C PRO A 79 -1.36 0.34 13.25
N LEU A 80 -1.90 1.07 14.22
CA LEU A 80 -2.06 0.62 15.60
C LEU A 80 -3.26 -0.33 15.64
N VAL A 81 -2.96 -1.61 15.80
CA VAL A 81 -3.97 -2.66 16.02
C VAL A 81 -4.24 -2.79 17.52
N TYR A 82 -5.50 -2.64 17.92
CA TYR A 82 -5.94 -2.77 19.31
C TYR A 82 -6.47 -4.17 19.63
N ARG A 83 -7.16 -4.77 18.67
CA ARG A 83 -7.71 -6.14 18.76
C ARG A 83 -7.76 -6.74 17.37
N ASP A 84 -7.59 -8.04 17.31
CA ASP A 84 -7.88 -8.86 16.16
C ASP A 84 -8.54 -10.17 16.61
N PHE A 85 -9.38 -10.74 15.77
CA PHE A 85 -9.98 -12.04 16.03
C PHE A 85 -10.46 -12.70 14.73
N GLU A 86 -10.36 -14.03 14.72
CA GLU A 86 -10.87 -14.87 13.66
C GLU A 86 -12.15 -15.56 14.13
N ILE A 87 -13.20 -15.51 13.31
CA ILE A 87 -14.42 -16.28 13.55
C ILE A 87 -14.26 -17.64 12.89
N ASP A 88 -14.10 -18.67 13.73
CA ASP A 88 -14.04 -20.06 13.30
C ASP A 88 -15.34 -20.48 12.60
N ASN A 89 -15.19 -20.96 11.37
CA ASN A 89 -16.26 -21.47 10.50
C ASN A 89 -17.06 -22.65 11.08
N ARG A 90 -16.61 -23.26 12.19
CA ARG A 90 -17.36 -24.30 12.92
C ARG A 90 -18.62 -23.76 13.62
N ASN A 91 -18.78 -22.45 13.74
CA ASN A 91 -19.94 -21.85 14.39
C ASN A 91 -21.17 -21.83 13.45
N LYS A 92 -22.02 -22.87 13.55
CA LYS A 92 -23.18 -23.12 12.66
C LYS A 92 -24.13 -21.92 12.49
N ILE A 93 -24.27 -21.07 13.52
CA ILE A 93 -25.14 -19.88 13.50
C ILE A 93 -24.57 -18.79 12.57
N LEU A 94 -23.25 -18.59 12.60
CA LEU A 94 -22.56 -17.65 11.72
C LEU A 94 -22.46 -18.19 10.29
N ARG A 95 -22.31 -19.51 10.14
CA ARG A 95 -22.36 -20.18 8.84
C ARG A 95 -23.67 -19.87 8.10
N GLY A 96 -24.82 -20.04 8.74
CA GLY A 96 -26.12 -19.70 8.16
C GLY A 96 -26.33 -18.20 7.87
N PHE A 97 -25.54 -17.32 8.47
CA PHE A 97 -25.56 -15.87 8.20
C PHE A 97 -24.67 -15.49 7.00
N CYS A 98 -23.60 -16.27 6.73
CA CYS A 98 -22.65 -16.05 5.64
C CYS A 98 -22.96 -16.90 4.38
N GLU A 99 -23.73 -18.00 4.50
CA GLU A 99 -24.07 -18.96 3.44
C GLU A 99 -25.09 -18.46 2.40
N ALA A 100 -24.94 -17.23 1.88
CA ALA A 100 -25.54 -16.90 0.58
C ALA A 100 -24.62 -17.29 -0.60
N ASN A 101 -23.30 -17.42 -0.37
CA ASN A 101 -22.33 -17.78 -1.39
C ASN A 101 -21.32 -18.80 -0.83
N ASN A 102 -21.06 -19.88 -1.56
CA ASN A 102 -20.03 -20.88 -1.22
C ASN A 102 -18.63 -20.23 -1.13
N TYR A 103 -18.24 -19.74 0.05
CA TYR A 103 -16.92 -19.18 0.30
C TYR A 103 -15.88 -20.29 0.48
N GLY A 104 -15.49 -20.93 -0.63
CA GLY A 104 -14.54 -22.05 -0.69
C GLY A 104 -13.32 -21.89 0.21
N GLY A 105 -13.36 -22.53 1.38
CA GLY A 105 -12.26 -22.57 2.34
C GLY A 105 -11.80 -21.22 2.90
N ARG A 106 -12.61 -20.15 2.90
CA ARG A 106 -12.21 -18.83 3.45
C ARG A 106 -12.64 -18.64 4.91
N VAL A 107 -11.89 -17.87 5.69
CA VAL A 107 -12.20 -17.55 7.11
C VAL A 107 -12.53 -16.08 7.26
N LEU A 108 -13.43 -15.75 8.19
CA LEU A 108 -13.82 -14.38 8.49
C LEU A 108 -12.92 -13.81 9.60
N ARG A 109 -12.21 -12.72 9.28
CA ARG A 109 -11.27 -12.04 10.19
C ARG A 109 -11.67 -10.60 10.44
N PHE A 110 -11.39 -10.13 11.65
CA PHE A 110 -11.61 -8.76 12.07
C PHE A 110 -10.36 -8.16 12.68
N ILE A 111 -10.13 -6.88 12.37
CA ILE A 111 -9.08 -6.06 12.99
C ILE A 111 -9.75 -4.76 13.47
N ILE A 112 -9.55 -4.44 14.75
CA ILE A 112 -9.88 -3.14 15.33
C ILE A 112 -8.59 -2.35 15.39
N SER A 113 -8.52 -1.26 14.63
CA SER A 113 -7.38 -0.37 14.59
C SER A 113 -7.76 1.06 14.92
N GLU A 114 -6.76 1.92 15.01
CA GLU A 114 -6.97 3.36 15.00
C GLU A 114 -7.64 3.85 13.72
N ARG A 115 -8.22 5.04 13.81
CA ARG A 115 -8.67 5.80 12.64
C ARG A 115 -7.48 6.53 12.01
N LEU A 116 -7.24 6.25 10.73
CA LEU A 116 -6.26 6.93 9.89
C LEU A 116 -6.98 7.76 8.83
N GLU A 117 -6.30 8.78 8.29
CA GLU A 117 -6.80 9.59 7.19
C GLU A 117 -6.08 9.23 5.88
N PRO A 118 -6.76 9.26 4.71
CA PRO A 118 -6.11 9.00 3.43
C PRO A 118 -5.02 10.02 3.11
N ILE A 119 -3.88 9.59 2.55
CA ILE A 119 -2.81 10.52 2.14
C ILE A 119 -3.32 11.63 1.20
N THR A 120 -4.38 11.32 0.44
CA THR A 120 -5.02 12.25 -0.50
C THR A 120 -5.80 13.38 0.14
N SER A 121 -6.06 13.34 1.45
CA SER A 121 -6.72 14.46 2.16
C SER A 121 -5.73 15.51 2.67
N LEU A 122 -4.41 15.27 2.56
CA LEU A 122 -3.40 16.28 2.84
C LEU A 122 -3.52 17.46 1.86
N THR A 123 -3.47 18.67 2.38
CA THR A 123 -3.55 19.91 1.60
C THR A 123 -2.24 20.72 1.63
N ASP A 124 -1.25 20.26 2.40
CA ASP A 124 0.11 20.80 2.40
C ASP A 124 1.05 19.86 1.64
N LEU A 125 1.87 20.44 0.75
CA LEU A 125 2.72 19.66 -0.14
C LEU A 125 3.87 18.99 0.63
N GLU A 126 4.46 19.65 1.62
CA GLU A 126 5.59 19.10 2.37
C GLU A 126 5.12 18.01 3.34
N GLU A 127 3.93 18.13 3.91
CA GLU A 127 3.28 17.04 4.65
C GLU A 127 3.04 15.82 3.75
N PHE A 128 2.53 16.03 2.53
CA PHE A 128 2.36 14.96 1.55
C PHE A 128 3.69 14.29 1.18
N LYS A 129 4.73 15.08 0.89
CA LYS A 129 6.07 14.56 0.57
C LYS A 129 6.61 13.74 1.75
N THR A 130 6.42 14.23 2.97
CA THR A 130 6.85 13.54 4.20
C THR A 130 6.14 12.19 4.34
N ALA A 131 4.81 12.17 4.28
CA ALA A 131 4.04 10.93 4.40
C ALA A 131 4.41 9.90 3.30
N PHE A 132 4.59 10.37 2.07
CA PHE A 132 4.96 9.50 0.95
C PHE A 132 6.36 8.89 1.13
N ARG A 133 7.34 9.68 1.62
CA ARG A 133 8.69 9.21 1.94
C ARG A 133 8.70 8.20 3.08
N ASP A 134 7.93 8.44 4.15
CA ASP A 134 7.84 7.48 5.27
C ASP A 134 7.42 6.09 4.76
N ILE A 135 6.41 6.04 3.90
CA ILE A 135 5.89 4.80 3.31
C ILE A 135 6.93 4.15 2.40
N PHE A 136 7.61 4.95 1.57
CA PHE A 136 8.72 4.45 0.74
C PHE A 136 9.83 3.80 1.57
N HIS A 137 10.26 4.42 2.67
CA HIS A 137 11.28 3.86 3.56
C HIS A 137 10.82 2.56 4.23
N VAL A 138 9.56 2.51 4.67
CA VAL A 138 8.98 1.32 5.31
C VAL A 138 8.99 0.13 4.36
N ILE A 139 8.61 0.33 3.09
CA ILE A 139 8.67 -0.71 2.05
C ILE A 139 10.08 -1.28 1.97
N HIS A 140 11.11 -0.42 1.90
CA HIS A 140 12.50 -0.85 1.83
C HIS A 140 12.92 -1.66 3.06
N TYR A 141 12.76 -1.09 4.26
CA TYR A 141 13.24 -1.70 5.50
C TYR A 141 12.55 -3.04 5.80
N LEU A 142 11.31 -3.19 5.37
CA LEU A 142 10.58 -4.45 5.49
C LEU A 142 11.04 -5.50 4.47
N ALA A 143 11.28 -5.08 3.21
CA ALA A 143 11.78 -5.97 2.16
C ALA A 143 13.17 -6.54 2.48
N ILE A 144 14.08 -5.72 3.04
CA ILE A 144 15.43 -6.17 3.43
C ILE A 144 15.51 -6.79 4.83
N SER A 145 14.39 -6.85 5.55
CA SER A 145 14.35 -7.46 6.88
C SER A 145 14.57 -8.97 6.79
N LYS A 146 14.88 -9.61 7.93
CA LYS A 146 15.01 -11.07 8.01
C LYS A 146 13.77 -11.82 7.50
N ASP A 147 12.59 -11.24 7.70
CA ASP A 147 11.33 -11.84 7.30
C ASP A 147 10.96 -11.54 5.83
N GLY A 148 11.72 -10.69 5.12
CA GLY A 148 11.52 -10.37 3.70
C GLY A 148 10.07 -9.99 3.39
N ILE A 149 9.55 -8.97 4.07
CA ILE A 149 8.12 -8.65 4.06
C ILE A 149 7.80 -7.75 2.86
N ILE A 150 6.88 -8.20 1.99
CA ILE A 150 6.41 -7.46 0.81
C ILE A 150 4.90 -7.22 0.94
N HIS A 151 4.43 -5.99 0.70
CA HIS A 151 3.02 -5.63 0.91
C HIS A 151 2.08 -6.24 -0.13
N ARG A 152 2.48 -6.26 -1.42
CA ARG A 152 1.76 -6.83 -2.58
C ARG A 152 0.48 -6.11 -3.02
N ASP A 153 0.02 -5.10 -2.28
CA ASP A 153 -1.14 -4.29 -2.68
C ASP A 153 -0.95 -2.80 -2.36
N ILE A 154 0.08 -2.20 -2.94
CA ILE A 154 0.28 -0.75 -2.91
C ILE A 154 -0.77 -0.09 -3.79
N ASN A 155 -1.72 0.60 -3.18
CA ASN A 155 -2.78 1.35 -3.86
C ASN A 155 -3.12 2.63 -3.07
N ILE A 156 -3.93 3.51 -3.67
CA ILE A 156 -4.26 4.82 -3.10
C ILE A 156 -4.94 4.71 -1.74
N SER A 157 -5.84 3.74 -1.54
CA SER A 157 -6.55 3.56 -0.28
C SER A 157 -5.68 3.04 0.86
N ASN A 158 -4.52 2.46 0.54
CA ASN A 158 -3.60 1.90 1.52
C ASN A 158 -2.52 2.89 1.97
N LEU A 159 -2.31 3.98 1.22
CA LEU A 159 -1.46 5.09 1.65
C LEU A 159 -2.29 6.03 2.55
N MET A 160 -1.99 5.98 3.84
CA MET A 160 -2.67 6.77 4.86
C MET A 160 -1.68 7.70 5.59
N TYR A 161 -2.19 8.54 6.47
CA TYR A 161 -1.40 9.28 7.42
C TYR A 161 -2.11 9.44 8.78
N ARG A 162 -1.33 9.86 9.76
CA ARG A 162 -1.79 10.35 11.06
C ARG A 162 -1.10 11.68 11.37
N ARG A 163 -1.69 12.48 12.26
CA ARG A 163 -0.99 13.59 12.92
C ARG A 163 -0.47 13.13 14.28
N LEU A 164 0.76 13.48 14.59
CA LEU A 164 1.38 13.26 15.89
C LEU A 164 1.00 14.38 16.86
N GLU A 165 1.40 14.26 18.14
CA GLU A 165 1.07 15.24 19.18
C GLU A 165 1.65 16.64 18.91
N ASP A 166 2.73 16.72 18.13
CA ASP A 166 3.38 17.97 17.71
C ASP A 166 2.84 18.51 16.38
N ASP A 167 1.67 18.04 15.94
CA ASP A 167 1.01 18.31 14.66
C ASP A 167 1.77 17.83 13.40
N SER A 168 2.95 17.23 13.55
CA SER A 168 3.68 16.67 12.41
C SER A 168 2.96 15.47 11.81
N VAL A 169 3.14 15.26 10.50
CA VAL A 169 2.50 14.18 9.75
C VAL A 169 3.38 12.96 9.71
N GLN A 170 2.80 11.79 9.96
CA GLN A 170 3.40 10.46 9.78
C GLN A 170 2.61 9.69 8.72
N GLY A 171 3.27 9.33 7.61
CA GLY A 171 2.72 8.42 6.62
C GLY A 171 2.61 7.01 7.18
N VAL A 172 1.52 6.32 6.84
CA VAL A 172 1.19 4.98 7.34
C VAL A 172 0.78 4.10 6.17
N LEU A 173 1.42 2.94 6.04
CA LEU A 173 1.03 1.93 5.05
C LEU A 173 0.04 0.96 5.70
N ASN A 174 -1.20 0.94 5.20
CA ASN A 174 -2.30 0.15 5.73
C ASN A 174 -2.62 -1.06 4.84
N ASP A 175 -3.38 -2.01 5.40
CA ASP A 175 -3.89 -3.21 4.72
C ASP A 175 -2.84 -4.29 4.35
N TRP A 176 -2.48 -5.09 5.36
CA TRP A 176 -1.45 -6.13 5.25
C TRP A 176 -2.01 -7.54 5.01
N ASP A 177 -3.26 -7.67 4.55
CA ASP A 177 -3.94 -8.98 4.45
C ASP A 177 -3.40 -9.88 3.33
N VAL A 178 -2.77 -9.30 2.31
CA VAL A 178 -2.19 -10.02 1.16
C VAL A 178 -0.66 -10.00 1.14
N ALA A 179 -0.04 -9.45 2.17
CA ALA A 179 1.41 -9.36 2.29
C ALA A 179 2.05 -10.76 2.38
N SER A 180 3.27 -10.87 1.86
CA SER A 180 4.09 -12.08 1.93
C SER A 180 5.33 -11.87 2.79
N THR A 181 5.91 -12.99 3.21
CA THR A 181 7.18 -13.07 3.93
C THR A 181 8.06 -14.14 3.26
N SER A 182 9.36 -14.12 3.52
CA SER A 182 10.30 -15.16 3.08
C SER A 182 9.90 -16.58 3.53
N HIS A 183 9.11 -16.69 4.60
CA HIS A 183 8.60 -17.96 5.11
C HIS A 183 7.39 -18.49 4.32
N THR A 184 6.62 -17.60 3.67
CA THR A 184 5.46 -17.95 2.85
C THR A 184 5.83 -18.30 1.40
N GLU A 185 7.08 -18.06 0.98
CA GLU A 185 7.56 -18.37 -0.37
C GLU A 185 7.76 -19.87 -0.64
N SER A 186 7.66 -20.72 0.39
CA SER A 186 7.70 -22.18 0.23
C SER A 186 6.45 -22.76 -0.45
N ASP A 187 5.36 -22.00 -0.54
CA ASP A 187 4.16 -22.35 -1.29
C ASP A 187 4.10 -21.59 -2.63
N SER A 188 4.57 -22.23 -3.70
CA SER A 188 4.64 -21.64 -5.05
C SER A 188 3.28 -21.21 -5.62
N GLU A 189 2.18 -21.77 -5.13
CA GLU A 189 0.82 -21.36 -5.53
C GLU A 189 0.43 -19.98 -4.95
N HIS A 190 0.96 -19.60 -3.79
CA HIS A 190 0.64 -18.33 -3.14
C HIS A 190 1.51 -17.15 -3.63
N THR A 191 2.72 -17.44 -4.12
CA THR A 191 3.66 -16.44 -4.63
C THR A 191 3.35 -16.00 -6.06
N ASN A 192 2.83 -16.90 -6.90
CA ASN A 192 2.50 -16.66 -8.30
C ASN A 192 1.01 -16.33 -8.52
N MET A 193 0.33 -15.81 -7.51
CA MET A 193 -1.05 -15.33 -7.65
C MET A 193 -1.06 -13.84 -8.00
N HIS A 194 -1.91 -13.46 -8.95
CA HIS A 194 -2.20 -12.06 -9.26
C HIS A 194 -2.83 -11.38 -8.05
N THR A 195 -1.99 -10.80 -7.19
CA THR A 195 -2.37 -10.01 -6.03
C THR A 195 -2.07 -8.54 -6.28
N GLY A 196 -2.92 -7.67 -5.76
CA GLY A 196 -2.78 -6.23 -5.90
C GLY A 196 -3.85 -5.60 -6.78
N THR A 197 -3.96 -4.29 -6.69
CA THR A 197 -4.96 -3.51 -7.44
C THR A 197 -4.47 -3.27 -8.87
N MET A 198 -5.13 -3.85 -9.88
CA MET A 198 -4.68 -3.86 -11.29
C MET A 198 -4.13 -2.52 -11.82
N PRO A 199 -4.79 -1.37 -11.63
CA PRO A 199 -4.25 -0.06 -12.01
C PRO A 199 -2.86 0.27 -11.44
N PHE A 200 -2.55 -0.17 -10.22
CA PHE A 200 -1.33 0.19 -9.50
C PHE A 200 -0.28 -0.91 -9.50
N MET A 201 -0.65 -2.12 -9.89
CA MET A 201 0.27 -3.26 -10.03
C MET A 201 1.46 -2.94 -10.97
N SER A 202 2.65 -3.50 -10.74
CA SER A 202 3.80 -3.36 -11.67
C SER A 202 3.51 -3.98 -13.05
N ILE A 203 4.15 -3.49 -14.13
CA ILE A 203 3.99 -4.06 -15.48
C ILE A 203 4.27 -5.56 -15.51
N ASP A 204 5.33 -6.02 -14.85
CA ASP A 204 5.73 -7.44 -14.90
C ASP A 204 4.74 -8.37 -14.19
N LEU A 205 3.97 -7.85 -13.24
CA LEU A 205 2.97 -8.62 -12.52
C LEU A 205 1.70 -8.87 -13.34
N HIS A 206 1.63 -8.37 -14.58
CA HIS A 206 0.57 -8.70 -15.52
C HIS A 206 0.90 -9.93 -16.41
N GLU A 207 2.09 -10.53 -16.29
CA GLU A 207 2.42 -11.79 -16.97
C GLU A 207 1.63 -12.97 -16.37
N ASP A 208 1.36 -14.01 -17.16
CA ASP A 208 0.69 -15.24 -16.70
C ASP A 208 1.59 -16.48 -16.84
N PRO A 209 1.98 -17.17 -15.75
CA PRO A 209 1.76 -16.77 -14.35
C PRO A 209 2.62 -15.55 -13.97
N PRO A 210 2.19 -14.74 -12.97
CA PRO A 210 2.95 -13.58 -12.55
C PRO A 210 4.24 -14.01 -11.82
N PRO A 211 5.32 -13.22 -11.94
CA PRO A 211 6.55 -13.49 -11.20
C PRO A 211 6.37 -13.29 -9.70
N VAL A 212 7.29 -13.87 -8.92
CA VAL A 212 7.37 -13.65 -7.48
C VAL A 212 7.52 -12.16 -7.19
N HIS A 213 6.70 -11.66 -6.26
CA HIS A 213 6.73 -10.24 -5.91
C HIS A 213 8.07 -9.84 -5.28
N MET A 214 8.59 -8.68 -5.68
CA MET A 214 9.85 -8.13 -5.21
C MET A 214 9.73 -6.63 -4.96
N GLU A 215 10.65 -6.10 -4.17
CA GLU A 215 10.67 -4.70 -3.72
C GLU A 215 10.47 -3.68 -4.86
N ARG A 216 11.13 -3.86 -6.02
CA ARG A 216 10.97 -2.91 -7.13
C ARG A 216 9.55 -2.81 -7.69
N PHE A 217 8.72 -3.84 -7.51
CA PHE A 217 7.32 -3.78 -7.92
C PHE A 217 6.52 -2.84 -7.03
N GLU A 218 6.85 -2.78 -5.74
CA GLU A 218 6.25 -1.85 -4.78
C GLU A 218 6.61 -0.40 -5.14
N TYR A 219 7.86 -0.16 -5.59
CA TYR A 219 8.31 1.16 -6.07
C TYR A 219 7.61 1.58 -7.37
N GLU A 220 7.43 0.66 -8.32
CA GLU A 220 6.66 0.95 -9.52
C GLU A 220 5.19 1.23 -9.20
N SER A 221 4.63 0.51 -8.23
CA SER A 221 3.26 0.73 -7.74
C SER A 221 3.11 2.10 -7.06
N LEU A 222 4.08 2.50 -6.23
CA LEU A 222 4.15 3.85 -5.66
C LEU A 222 4.19 4.94 -6.74
N PHE A 223 4.94 4.72 -7.83
CA PHE A 223 4.94 5.65 -8.96
C PHE A 223 3.54 5.77 -9.59
N TYR A 224 2.83 4.67 -9.82
CA TYR A 224 1.47 4.71 -10.37
C TYR A 224 0.46 5.39 -9.44
N VAL A 225 0.55 5.14 -8.13
CA VAL A 225 -0.25 5.83 -7.11
C VAL A 225 0.04 7.34 -7.12
N LEU A 226 1.32 7.74 -7.07
CA LEU A 226 1.71 9.15 -7.13
C LEU A 226 1.25 9.82 -8.42
N TYR A 227 1.43 9.15 -9.56
CA TYR A 227 0.98 9.63 -10.86
C TYR A 227 -0.53 9.89 -10.83
N TRP A 228 -1.32 8.94 -10.32
CA TRP A 228 -2.75 9.10 -10.21
C TRP A 228 -3.16 10.26 -9.29
N ILE A 229 -2.58 10.35 -8.09
CA ILE A 229 -2.91 11.41 -7.12
C ILE A 229 -2.68 12.78 -7.76
N CYS A 230 -1.52 12.97 -8.38
CA CYS A 230 -1.14 14.22 -9.05
C CYS A 230 -2.05 14.60 -10.22
N LEU A 231 -2.81 13.68 -10.83
CA LEU A 231 -3.73 14.01 -11.94
C LEU A 231 -5.17 14.28 -11.49
N SER A 232 -5.51 13.87 -10.26
CA SER A 232 -6.90 13.58 -9.91
C SER A 232 -7.36 14.24 -8.63
N TYR A 233 -6.45 14.72 -7.79
CA TYR A 233 -6.79 15.33 -6.50
C TYR A 233 -6.40 16.81 -6.45
N SER A 234 -7.22 17.61 -5.78
CA SER A 234 -6.91 18.99 -5.40
C SER A 234 -7.58 19.27 -4.06
N ASP A 235 -6.87 19.97 -3.17
CA ASP A 235 -7.43 20.45 -1.90
C ASP A 235 -8.11 19.34 -1.08
N GLY A 236 -7.44 18.18 -1.01
CA GLY A 236 -7.90 17.03 -0.25
C GLY A 236 -9.05 16.23 -0.89
N LYS A 237 -9.43 16.54 -2.14
CA LYS A 237 -10.62 15.98 -2.79
C LYS A 237 -10.34 15.45 -4.19
N LEU A 238 -11.02 14.36 -4.53
CA LEU A 238 -11.03 13.84 -5.90
C LEU A 238 -11.76 14.84 -6.82
N LEU A 239 -11.12 15.19 -7.92
CA LEU A 239 -11.67 16.07 -8.93
C LEU A 239 -12.83 15.38 -9.68
N PRO A 240 -13.87 16.14 -10.06
CA PRO A 240 -14.85 15.70 -11.05
C PRO A 240 -14.16 15.28 -12.35
N GLU A 241 -14.69 14.28 -13.04
CA GLU A 241 -14.08 13.67 -14.23
C GLU A 241 -13.72 14.70 -15.30
N GLU A 242 -14.60 15.66 -15.55
CA GLU A 242 -14.43 16.73 -16.55
C GLU A 242 -13.30 17.72 -16.24
N LYS A 243 -12.82 17.74 -14.99
CA LYS A 243 -11.69 18.58 -14.54
C LYS A 243 -10.38 17.80 -14.44
N ARG A 244 -10.39 16.49 -14.68
CA ARG A 244 -9.19 15.66 -14.57
C ARG A 244 -8.29 15.85 -15.78
N HIS A 245 -7.00 15.59 -15.57
CA HIS A 245 -5.97 15.70 -16.59
C HIS A 245 -6.31 14.88 -17.84
N SER A 246 -5.93 15.36 -19.03
CA SER A 246 -6.22 14.72 -20.33
C SER A 246 -5.74 13.26 -20.45
N ALA A 247 -4.76 12.88 -19.64
CA ALA A 247 -4.26 11.51 -19.46
C ALA A 247 -5.37 10.50 -19.10
N PHE A 248 -6.44 10.96 -18.45
CA PHE A 248 -7.61 10.15 -18.11
C PHE A 248 -8.33 9.54 -19.31
N LYS A 249 -8.12 10.04 -20.53
CA LYS A 249 -8.62 9.41 -21.75
C LYS A 249 -8.14 7.96 -21.91
N ARG A 250 -7.01 7.59 -21.28
CA ARG A 250 -6.48 6.21 -21.25
C ARG A 250 -6.96 5.40 -20.05
N TRP A 251 -7.66 6.02 -19.09
CA TRP A 251 -8.09 5.38 -17.85
C TRP A 251 -8.96 4.13 -18.06
N PRO A 252 -9.92 4.09 -19.02
CA PRO A 252 -10.71 2.88 -19.24
C PRO A 252 -9.87 1.64 -19.55
N ARG A 253 -8.75 1.81 -20.27
CA ARG A 253 -7.80 0.73 -20.57
C ARG A 253 -6.89 0.43 -19.39
N TRP A 254 -6.45 1.46 -18.68
CA TRP A 254 -5.62 1.34 -17.48
C TRP A 254 -6.33 0.66 -16.30
N ASN A 255 -7.65 0.80 -16.23
CA ASN A 255 -8.52 0.27 -15.18
C ASN A 255 -9.50 -0.77 -15.76
N SER A 256 -9.08 -1.50 -16.79
CA SER A 256 -9.82 -2.66 -17.28
C SER A 256 -9.55 -3.88 -16.40
N ASN A 257 -10.33 -4.94 -16.58
CA ASN A 257 -10.09 -6.25 -15.97
C ASN A 257 -9.22 -7.15 -16.87
N ASP A 258 -8.53 -6.57 -17.85
CA ASP A 258 -7.71 -7.27 -18.83
C ASP A 258 -6.24 -6.90 -18.60
N HIS A 259 -5.41 -7.91 -18.30
CA HIS A 259 -4.02 -7.70 -17.91
C HIS A 259 -3.17 -7.10 -19.05
N ASP A 260 -3.45 -7.49 -20.29
CA ASP A 260 -2.73 -7.00 -21.47
C ASP A 260 -3.07 -5.53 -21.71
N ASP A 261 -4.34 -5.16 -21.63
CA ASP A 261 -4.79 -3.77 -21.76
C ASP A 261 -4.11 -2.84 -20.76
N VAL A 262 -4.07 -3.25 -19.49
CA VAL A 262 -3.44 -2.46 -18.42
C VAL A 262 -1.93 -2.35 -18.65
N SER A 263 -1.27 -3.46 -18.99
CA SER A 263 0.16 -3.49 -19.29
C SER A 263 0.53 -2.59 -20.49
N GLU A 264 -0.23 -2.65 -21.57
CA GLU A 264 -0.01 -1.82 -22.75
C GLU A 264 -0.24 -0.33 -22.47
N ALA A 265 -1.23 0.02 -21.64
CA ALA A 265 -1.44 1.39 -21.20
C ALA A 265 -0.24 1.92 -20.38
N LYS A 266 0.33 1.09 -19.49
CA LYS A 266 1.54 1.39 -18.71
C LYS A 266 2.79 1.52 -19.57
N ILE A 267 2.97 0.66 -20.58
CA ILE A 267 4.03 0.77 -21.57
C ILE A 267 3.91 2.10 -22.33
N GLY A 268 2.69 2.48 -22.72
CA GLY A 268 2.41 3.77 -23.37
C GLY A 268 2.73 4.98 -22.49
N LEU A 269 2.43 4.94 -21.19
CA LEU A 269 2.84 5.98 -20.23
C LEU A 269 4.37 6.08 -20.14
N LYS A 270 5.04 4.95 -19.98
CA LYS A 270 6.50 4.86 -19.86
C LYS A 270 7.20 5.43 -21.10
N ALA A 271 6.68 5.17 -22.30
CA ALA A 271 7.22 5.67 -23.56
C ALA A 271 6.88 7.15 -23.85
N ASN A 272 5.83 7.71 -23.24
CA ASN A 272 5.40 9.08 -23.51
C ASN A 272 6.35 10.11 -22.89
N GLU A 273 7.13 10.80 -23.73
CA GLU A 273 8.08 11.82 -23.29
C GLU A 273 7.43 13.15 -22.93
N THR A 274 6.25 13.45 -23.49
CA THR A 274 5.60 14.76 -23.37
C THR A 274 4.56 14.85 -22.25
N ILE A 275 4.20 13.71 -21.63
CA ILE A 275 3.14 13.62 -20.60
C ILE A 275 3.33 14.54 -19.38
N PHE A 276 4.57 15.00 -19.14
CA PHE A 276 4.93 15.88 -18.03
C PHE A 276 5.47 17.25 -18.48
N GLU A 277 5.33 17.60 -19.77
CA GLU A 277 5.81 18.89 -20.29
C GLU A 277 4.91 20.04 -19.87
N ASN A 278 3.59 19.88 -20.01
CA ASN A 278 2.62 20.89 -19.63
C ASN A 278 2.23 20.79 -18.15
N VAL A 279 3.13 21.23 -17.26
CA VAL A 279 2.94 21.21 -15.80
C VAL A 279 1.66 21.94 -15.36
N ASN A 280 1.16 22.91 -16.13
CA ASN A 280 -0.04 23.66 -15.78
C ASN A 280 -1.34 22.85 -15.88
N GLU A 281 -1.34 21.71 -16.59
CA GLU A 281 -2.46 20.77 -16.62
C GLU A 281 -2.64 20.00 -15.29
N PHE A 282 -1.64 20.04 -14.41
CA PHE A 282 -1.70 19.39 -13.10
C PHE A 282 -2.32 20.34 -12.05
N PRO A 283 -3.04 19.81 -11.05
CA PRO A 283 -3.52 20.56 -9.89
C PRO A 283 -2.38 21.32 -9.19
N ALA A 284 -2.66 22.55 -8.76
CA ALA A 284 -1.65 23.51 -8.33
C ALA A 284 -0.73 22.97 -7.22
N MET A 285 -1.30 22.27 -6.24
CA MET A 285 -0.58 21.65 -5.12
C MET A 285 0.53 20.70 -5.59
N TYR A 286 0.29 19.92 -6.64
CA TYR A 286 1.21 18.86 -7.08
C TYR A 286 2.15 19.28 -8.22
N ARG A 287 1.97 20.48 -8.80
CA ARG A 287 2.86 21.02 -9.84
C ARG A 287 4.35 20.98 -9.48
N PRO A 288 4.77 21.28 -8.23
CA PRO A 288 6.17 21.21 -7.87
C PRO A 288 6.76 19.78 -7.90
N LEU A 289 5.94 18.72 -7.88
CA LEU A 289 6.41 17.32 -7.94
C LEU A 289 6.64 16.81 -9.37
N ILE A 290 6.07 17.46 -10.38
CA ILE A 290 6.01 16.93 -11.74
C ILE A 290 7.41 16.71 -12.33
N ARG A 291 8.29 17.70 -12.20
CA ARG A 291 9.67 17.62 -12.70
C ARG A 291 10.61 16.83 -11.78
N PRO A 292 10.70 17.10 -10.47
CA PRO A 292 11.65 16.43 -9.59
C PRO A 292 11.27 14.98 -9.31
N TRP A 293 9.98 14.64 -9.18
CA TRP A 293 9.56 13.29 -8.85
C TRP A 293 9.00 12.53 -10.07
N LEU A 294 7.82 12.91 -10.59
CA LEU A 294 7.13 12.10 -11.60
C LEU A 294 7.96 11.88 -12.87
N ARG A 295 8.57 12.94 -13.40
CA ARG A 295 9.39 12.85 -14.61
C ARG A 295 10.64 12.00 -14.40
N LEU A 296 11.31 12.13 -13.26
CA LEU A 296 12.50 11.34 -12.95
C LEU A 296 12.16 9.88 -12.66
N LEU A 297 11.14 9.59 -11.86
CA LEU A 297 10.66 8.23 -11.61
C LEU A 297 10.28 7.51 -12.91
N ARG A 298 9.48 8.16 -13.79
CA ARG A 298 9.14 7.61 -15.12
C ARG A 298 10.40 7.36 -15.95
N HIS A 299 11.33 8.32 -15.99
CA HIS A 299 12.55 8.20 -16.76
C HIS A 299 13.39 7.01 -16.28
N THR A 300 13.52 6.86 -14.96
CA THR A 300 14.24 5.78 -14.31
C THR A 300 13.62 4.41 -14.61
N LEU A 301 12.30 4.27 -14.46
CA LEU A 301 11.56 3.07 -14.87
C LEU A 301 11.81 2.75 -16.35
N ARG A 302 11.67 3.75 -17.24
CA ARG A 302 11.94 3.58 -18.67
C ARG A 302 13.35 3.06 -18.95
N ARG A 303 14.36 3.67 -18.32
CA ARG A 303 15.76 3.26 -18.48
C ARG A 303 15.99 1.83 -18.00
N GLY A 304 15.42 1.44 -16.85
CA GLY A 304 15.52 0.09 -16.31
C GLY A 304 14.91 -0.97 -17.24
N TYR A 305 13.67 -0.75 -17.70
CA TYR A 305 13.01 -1.65 -18.64
C TYR A 305 13.75 -1.74 -19.98
N ASN A 306 14.26 -0.62 -20.51
CA ASN A 306 15.05 -0.63 -21.75
C ASN A 306 16.37 -1.40 -21.56
N ALA A 307 17.07 -1.20 -20.44
CA ALA A 307 18.30 -1.94 -20.14
C ALA A 307 18.05 -3.45 -20.05
N ARG A 308 16.93 -3.88 -19.46
CA ARG A 308 16.51 -5.29 -19.44
C ARG A 308 16.23 -5.82 -20.84
N HIS A 309 15.54 -5.04 -21.67
CA HIS A 309 15.28 -5.39 -23.06
C HIS A 309 16.59 -5.56 -23.86
N ASP A 310 17.54 -4.63 -23.69
CA ASP A 310 18.84 -4.69 -24.36
C ASP A 310 19.66 -5.90 -23.89
N ALA A 311 19.63 -6.22 -22.59
CA ALA A 311 20.26 -7.43 -22.05
C ALA A 311 19.65 -8.71 -22.64
N ARG A 312 18.32 -8.76 -22.81
CA ARG A 312 17.63 -9.87 -23.49
C ARG A 312 18.07 -9.99 -24.94
N PHE A 313 18.11 -8.89 -25.69
CA PHE A 313 18.55 -8.88 -27.08
C PHE A 313 20.02 -9.32 -27.24
N ALA A 314 20.87 -8.94 -26.29
CA ALA A 314 22.28 -9.34 -26.24
C ALA A 314 22.53 -10.76 -25.72
N GLY A 315 21.49 -11.53 -25.35
CA GLY A 315 21.63 -12.87 -24.77
C GLY A 315 22.21 -12.90 -23.36
N LYS A 316 22.16 -11.77 -22.62
CA LYS A 316 22.73 -11.58 -21.28
C LYS A 316 21.68 -11.42 -20.18
N LEU A 317 20.44 -11.86 -20.43
CA LEU A 317 19.34 -11.68 -19.47
C LEU A 317 19.60 -12.38 -18.13
N ALA A 318 20.29 -13.52 -18.13
CA ALA A 318 20.63 -14.25 -16.91
C ALA A 318 21.64 -13.51 -16.00
N GLU A 319 22.44 -12.59 -16.57
CA GLU A 319 23.40 -11.76 -15.84
C GLU A 319 22.80 -10.41 -15.43
N PHE A 320 21.60 -10.10 -15.92
CA PHE A 320 20.95 -8.82 -15.66
C PHE A 320 20.33 -8.81 -14.26
N ASP A 321 20.64 -7.76 -13.50
CA ASP A 321 20.02 -7.49 -12.19
C ASP A 321 18.55 -7.14 -12.37
N ASN A 322 17.68 -8.15 -12.31
CA ASN A 322 16.24 -7.97 -12.40
C ASN A 322 15.66 -7.35 -11.13
N ASP A 323 16.26 -7.58 -9.96
CA ASP A 323 15.72 -7.12 -8.67
C ASP A 323 15.68 -5.60 -8.57
N THR A 324 16.62 -4.92 -9.24
CA THR A 324 16.66 -3.45 -9.29
C THR A 324 16.53 -2.87 -10.70
N LEU A 325 16.16 -3.70 -11.68
CA LEU A 325 16.17 -3.36 -13.11
C LEU A 325 17.49 -2.70 -13.55
N GLY A 326 18.63 -3.32 -13.25
CA GLY A 326 19.96 -2.81 -13.60
C GLY A 326 20.36 -1.57 -12.80
N ARG A 327 20.01 -1.54 -11.50
CA ARG A 327 20.23 -0.43 -10.56
C ARG A 327 19.48 0.86 -10.88
N TYR A 328 18.61 0.84 -11.89
CA TYR A 328 17.77 1.97 -12.20
C TYR A 328 16.66 2.09 -11.15
N VAL A 329 16.04 1.00 -10.71
CA VAL A 329 14.94 0.98 -9.75
C VAL A 329 15.41 0.33 -8.43
N SER A 330 16.46 0.89 -7.82
CA SER A 330 16.94 0.50 -6.49
C SER A 330 16.45 1.47 -5.43
N TYR A 331 16.57 1.09 -4.15
CA TYR A 331 16.29 2.01 -3.05
C TYR A 331 17.06 3.33 -3.20
N GLU A 332 18.36 3.27 -3.49
CA GLU A 332 19.21 4.46 -3.58
C GLU A 332 18.81 5.40 -4.71
N SER A 333 18.45 4.83 -5.88
CA SER A 333 18.07 5.63 -7.04
C SER A 333 16.72 6.34 -6.82
N ILE A 334 15.74 5.64 -6.24
CA ILE A 334 14.42 6.19 -5.94
C ILE A 334 14.50 7.16 -4.75
N HIS A 335 15.23 6.81 -3.69
CA HIS A 335 15.46 7.68 -2.53
C HIS A 335 16.07 9.01 -2.95
N LYS A 336 17.09 9.00 -3.81
CA LYS A 336 17.71 10.23 -4.34
C LYS A 336 16.73 11.13 -5.08
N ILE A 337 15.75 10.55 -5.78
CA ILE A 337 14.70 11.30 -6.46
C ILE A 337 13.74 11.90 -5.43
N LEU A 338 13.31 11.10 -4.46
CA LEU A 338 12.36 11.54 -3.44
C LEU A 338 12.96 12.57 -2.49
N GLU A 339 14.28 12.64 -2.29
CA GLU A 339 14.94 13.67 -1.45
C GLU A 339 14.98 15.05 -2.11
N SER A 340 14.76 15.16 -3.42
CA SER A 340 14.60 16.46 -4.11
C SER A 340 13.26 17.13 -3.79
#